data_AF-A0A699SN68-F1
#
_entry.id   AF-A0A699SN68-F1
#
_cell.length_a   1.000
_cell.length_b   1.000
_cell.length_c   1.000
_cell.angle_alpha   90.00
_cell.angle_beta   90.00
_cell.angle_gamma   90.00
#
_symmetry.space_group_name_H-M   'P 1'
#
loop_
_entity.id
_entity.type
_entity.pdbx_description
1 polymer ?
#
loop_
_entity_poly.entity_id
_entity_poly.type
_entity_poly.pdbx_seq_one_letter_code
_entity_poly.pdbx_strand_id
1 'polypeptide(L)'
;ASAAVTETLPADTAAPPTLAAVLPWLWAVAARTRHPAGEFAALAYLAPPDCANVVRPYPIGWEIVAKSLTRKITWKPGVSEETEYWLELQAQPLGPVAAPPTPVALYSLYPAAPVSEQYRWHALSTLATTYDYLFALLPQYPAPLHWRALTLATMHNAGESGPRDILSRALRELLAPGPAFDEPATLLLAVGLTYQQPGVRALALEVLLVAIDHGRLVSAALATAL
;
A
#
# COMPACT_ATOMS: atom_id res chain seq x y z
N ALA A 1 -6.17 -26.15 12.91
CA ALA A 1 -6.48 -26.75 11.60
C ALA A 1 -6.52 -25.64 10.57
N SER A 2 -5.60 -25.71 9.62
CA SER A 2 -5.30 -24.70 8.59
C SER A 2 -6.37 -24.67 7.52
N ALA A 3 -7.13 -23.57 7.41
CA ALA A 3 -8.13 -23.40 6.35
C ALA A 3 -8.24 -21.96 5.79
N ALA A 4 -7.47 -20.99 6.28
CA ALA A 4 -7.67 -19.56 5.95
C ALA A 4 -6.58 -18.93 5.06
N VAL A 5 -5.64 -19.72 4.52
CA VAL A 5 -4.56 -19.22 3.62
C VAL A 5 -4.95 -19.36 2.15
N THR A 6 -6.09 -19.97 1.84
CA THR A 6 -6.42 -20.44 0.49
C THR A 6 -7.23 -19.46 -0.37
N GLU A 7 -7.65 -18.30 0.15
CA GLU A 7 -8.53 -17.38 -0.61
C GLU A 7 -7.83 -16.22 -1.31
N THR A 8 -6.50 -16.08 -1.18
CA THR A 8 -5.71 -15.13 -1.97
C THR A 8 -5.06 -15.77 -3.21
N LEU A 9 -5.19 -17.08 -3.38
CA LEU A 9 -4.86 -17.77 -4.62
C LEU A 9 -6.18 -18.29 -5.21
N PRO A 10 -6.45 -18.08 -6.51
CA PRO A 10 -7.65 -18.64 -7.12
C PRO A 10 -7.70 -20.15 -6.87
N ALA A 11 -8.88 -20.65 -6.50
CA ALA A 11 -9.11 -22.05 -6.23
C ALA A 11 -8.53 -22.93 -7.37
N ASP A 12 -7.74 -23.93 -6.95
CA ASP A 12 -6.90 -24.78 -7.77
C ASP A 12 -7.72 -25.83 -8.55
N THR A 13 -8.55 -25.37 -9.49
CA THR A 13 -9.29 -26.23 -10.44
C THR A 13 -9.02 -25.90 -11.90
N ALA A 14 -8.21 -24.88 -12.19
CA ALA A 14 -7.73 -24.59 -13.53
C ALA A 14 -6.39 -25.31 -13.78
N ALA A 15 -6.26 -25.96 -14.94
CA ALA A 15 -4.97 -26.51 -15.36
C ALA A 15 -3.89 -25.41 -15.27
N PRO A 16 -2.68 -25.72 -14.76
CA PRO A 16 -1.64 -24.72 -14.58
C PRO A 16 -1.37 -24.04 -15.92
N PRO A 17 -1.28 -22.70 -15.95
CA PRO A 17 -1.14 -21.97 -17.20
C PRO A 17 0.18 -22.38 -17.88
N THR A 18 0.16 -22.52 -19.20
CA THR A 18 1.34 -22.88 -19.96
C THR A 18 2.38 -21.76 -19.92
N LEU A 19 3.67 -22.09 -20.02
CA LEU A 19 4.73 -21.07 -20.05
C LEU A 19 4.48 -20.04 -21.15
N ALA A 20 3.99 -20.46 -22.32
CA ALA A 20 3.65 -19.57 -23.43
C ALA A 20 2.55 -18.55 -23.04
N ALA A 21 1.57 -18.95 -22.24
CA ALA A 21 0.51 -18.05 -21.75
C ALA A 21 1.02 -17.08 -20.66
N VAL A 22 2.01 -17.48 -19.87
CA VAL A 22 2.56 -16.70 -18.76
C VAL A 22 3.70 -15.77 -19.17
N LEU A 23 4.45 -16.14 -20.22
CA LEU A 23 5.65 -15.44 -20.66
C LEU A 23 5.43 -13.93 -20.85
N PRO A 24 4.35 -13.45 -21.51
CA PRO A 24 4.14 -12.02 -21.66
C PRO A 24 3.95 -11.26 -20.34
N TRP A 25 3.34 -11.92 -19.34
CA TRP A 25 3.19 -11.36 -18.00
C TRP A 25 4.51 -11.30 -17.24
N LEU A 26 5.39 -12.29 -17.44
CA LEU A 26 6.75 -12.24 -16.89
C LEU A 26 7.55 -11.09 -17.51
N TRP A 27 7.37 -10.81 -18.80
CA TRP A 27 7.96 -9.63 -19.44
C TRP A 27 7.42 -8.32 -18.84
N ALA A 28 6.12 -8.24 -18.55
CA ALA A 28 5.53 -7.08 -17.88
C ALA A 28 6.12 -6.87 -16.48
N VAL A 29 6.23 -7.94 -15.69
CA VAL A 29 6.90 -7.92 -14.37
C VAL A 29 8.34 -7.42 -14.52
N ALA A 30 9.12 -8.05 -15.40
CA ALA A 30 10.53 -7.72 -15.61
C ALA A 30 10.74 -6.28 -16.12
N ALA A 31 9.84 -5.80 -16.98
CA ALA A 31 9.87 -4.42 -17.45
C ALA A 31 9.61 -3.44 -16.30
N ARG A 32 8.61 -3.72 -15.45
CA ARG A 32 8.27 -2.88 -14.30
C ARG A 32 9.34 -2.91 -13.21
N THR A 33 9.98 -4.05 -12.95
CA THR A 33 11.09 -4.13 -12.00
C THR A 33 12.30 -3.34 -12.48
N ARG A 34 12.63 -3.42 -13.78
CA ARG A 34 13.79 -2.71 -14.35
C ARG A 34 13.55 -1.21 -14.53
N HIS A 35 12.34 -0.81 -14.94
CA HIS A 35 11.96 0.59 -15.12
C HIS A 35 10.60 0.87 -14.44
N PRO A 36 10.59 1.07 -13.11
CA PRO A 36 9.42 1.38 -12.30
C PRO A 36 8.49 2.45 -12.86
N ALA A 37 9.06 3.57 -13.29
CA ALA A 37 8.34 4.73 -13.83
C ALA A 37 8.10 4.65 -15.35
N GLY A 38 8.55 3.58 -16.01
CA GLY A 38 8.49 3.44 -17.46
C GLY A 38 7.07 3.25 -18.00
N GLU A 39 6.83 3.78 -19.19
CA GLU A 39 5.63 3.49 -19.98
C GLU A 39 5.95 2.44 -21.05
N PHE A 40 5.11 1.41 -21.12
CA PHE A 40 5.29 0.26 -21.99
C PHE A 40 4.05 0.07 -22.86
N ALA A 41 3.88 0.94 -23.86
CA ALA A 41 2.76 0.87 -24.81
C ALA A 41 2.65 -0.51 -25.49
N ALA A 42 3.78 -1.20 -25.68
CA ALA A 42 3.82 -2.56 -26.22
C ALA A 42 3.06 -3.58 -25.37
N LEU A 43 2.83 -3.35 -24.07
CA LEU A 43 2.10 -4.27 -23.19
C LEU A 43 0.58 -4.02 -23.17
N ALA A 44 0.08 -3.05 -23.93
CA ALA A 44 -1.34 -2.67 -23.94
C ALA A 44 -2.29 -3.80 -24.37
N TYR A 45 -1.78 -4.83 -25.06
CA TYR A 45 -2.58 -5.99 -25.45
C TYR A 45 -2.80 -7.00 -24.31
N LEU A 46 -2.02 -6.92 -23.22
CA LEU A 46 -2.06 -7.91 -22.13
C LEU A 46 -3.18 -7.66 -21.13
N ALA A 47 -3.54 -6.41 -20.94
CA ALA A 47 -4.46 -6.02 -19.89
C ALA A 47 -5.39 -4.91 -20.40
N PRO A 48 -6.58 -4.75 -19.80
CA PRO A 48 -7.41 -3.57 -20.02
C PRO A 48 -6.60 -2.28 -19.84
N PRO A 49 -6.96 -1.19 -20.55
CA PRO A 49 -6.25 0.10 -20.47
C PRO A 49 -6.20 0.71 -19.06
N ASP A 50 -7.10 0.27 -18.18
CA ASP A 50 -7.21 0.69 -16.78
C ASP A 50 -6.44 -0.23 -15.82
N CYS A 51 -5.74 -1.26 -16.33
CA CYS A 51 -4.94 -2.14 -15.49
C CYS A 51 -3.68 -1.42 -14.98
N ALA A 52 -3.66 -1.19 -13.68
CA ALA A 52 -2.63 -0.46 -12.99
C ALA A 52 -1.25 -1.17 -13.07
N ASN A 53 -0.17 -0.38 -13.15
CA ASN A 53 1.23 -0.84 -13.19
C ASN A 53 1.63 -1.78 -14.34
N VAL A 54 0.78 -2.12 -15.31
CA VAL A 54 1.18 -2.93 -16.48
C VAL A 54 1.78 -2.04 -17.56
N VAL A 55 0.96 -1.21 -18.21
CA VAL A 55 1.40 -0.31 -19.28
C VAL A 55 2.10 0.91 -18.71
N ARG A 56 1.50 1.55 -17.71
CA ARG A 56 2.00 2.77 -17.06
C ARG A 56 2.01 2.60 -15.56
N PRO A 57 2.87 3.34 -14.82
CA PRO A 57 2.76 3.41 -13.37
C PRO A 57 1.34 3.86 -13.01
N TYR A 58 0.80 3.30 -11.94
CA TYR A 58 -0.51 3.75 -11.50
C TYR A 58 -0.42 5.18 -10.94
N PRO A 59 -1.18 6.15 -11.49
CA PRO A 59 -1.17 7.52 -11.00
C PRO A 59 -1.96 7.56 -9.69
N ILE A 60 -1.27 7.57 -8.56
CA ILE A 60 -1.90 7.80 -7.26
C ILE A 60 -1.82 9.29 -6.97
N GLY A 61 -2.94 9.97 -7.09
CA GLY A 61 -3.14 11.22 -6.37
C GLY A 61 -3.40 10.91 -4.90
N TRP A 62 -3.15 11.88 -4.04
CA TRP A 62 -3.55 11.79 -2.63
C TRP A 62 -3.98 13.16 -2.14
N GLU A 63 -4.84 13.15 -1.14
CA GLU A 63 -5.28 14.35 -0.44
C GLU A 63 -5.40 14.06 1.05
N ILE A 64 -5.38 15.14 1.84
CA ILE A 64 -5.66 15.07 3.27
C ILE A 64 -7.09 15.55 3.48
N VAL A 65 -7.96 14.65 3.92
CA VAL A 65 -9.39 14.91 4.10
C VAL A 65 -9.71 15.02 5.58
N ALA A 66 -10.40 16.10 5.97
CA ALA A 66 -10.99 16.21 7.30
C ALA A 66 -12.26 15.35 7.39
N LYS A 67 -12.30 14.44 8.37
CA LYS A 67 -13.46 13.61 8.67
C LYS A 67 -13.99 13.86 10.08
N SER A 68 -15.26 13.55 10.25
CA SER A 68 -15.93 13.58 11.55
C SER A 68 -16.91 12.43 11.71
N LEU A 69 -16.99 11.87 12.92
CA LEU A 69 -17.95 10.84 13.28
C LEU A 69 -18.70 11.25 14.53
N THR A 70 -20.01 11.43 14.39
CA THR A 70 -20.90 11.69 15.51
C THR A 70 -21.47 10.38 16.01
N ARG A 71 -21.17 10.02 17.26
CA ARG A 71 -21.69 8.83 17.93
C ARG A 71 -22.67 9.24 19.01
N LYS A 72 -23.82 8.56 19.07
CA LYS A 72 -24.76 8.70 20.18
C LYS A 72 -24.23 7.94 21.39
N ILE A 73 -24.02 8.64 22.50
CA ILE A 73 -23.58 8.02 23.75
C ILE A 73 -24.80 7.79 24.63
N THR A 74 -25.22 6.53 24.74
CA THR A 74 -26.38 6.16 25.56
C THR A 74 -26.02 5.95 27.03
N TRP A 75 -24.74 5.83 27.37
CA TRP A 75 -24.28 5.47 28.72
C TRP A 75 -23.78 6.66 29.57
N LYS A 76 -23.57 7.85 28.99
CA LYS A 76 -23.22 9.07 29.74
C LYS A 76 -24.48 9.91 29.99
N PRO A 77 -24.95 10.07 31.24
CA PRO A 77 -26.07 10.95 31.53
C PRO A 77 -25.71 12.41 31.19
N GLY A 78 -26.55 13.07 30.39
CA GLY A 78 -26.41 14.48 30.01
C GLY A 78 -25.63 14.76 28.71
N VAL A 79 -25.00 13.76 28.10
CA VAL A 79 -24.32 13.89 26.80
C VAL A 79 -24.94 12.90 25.82
N SER A 80 -25.77 13.39 24.90
CA SER A 80 -26.46 12.54 23.92
C SER A 80 -25.58 12.18 22.71
N GLU A 81 -24.61 13.03 22.37
CA GLU A 81 -23.80 12.91 21.16
C GLU A 81 -22.36 13.37 21.42
N GLU A 82 -21.38 12.61 20.91
CA GLU A 82 -19.97 12.97 20.88
C GLU A 82 -19.50 12.94 19.42
N THR A 83 -18.88 14.03 18.97
CA THR A 83 -18.31 14.13 17.62
C THR A 83 -16.79 14.09 17.72
N GLU A 84 -16.20 13.09 17.07
CA GLU A 84 -14.76 12.98 16.90
C GLU A 84 -14.37 13.58 15.54
N TYR A 85 -13.25 14.31 15.50
CA TYR A 85 -12.69 14.92 14.30
C TYR A 85 -11.27 14.42 14.07
N TRP A 86 -10.92 14.11 12.82
CA TRP A 86 -9.57 13.69 12.46
C TRP A 86 -9.24 14.01 11.00
N LEU A 87 -7.96 13.91 10.64
CA LEU A 87 -7.47 14.04 9.28
C LEU A 87 -7.07 12.66 8.75
N GLU A 88 -7.45 12.32 7.53
CA GLU A 88 -7.03 11.10 6.84
C GLU A 88 -6.29 11.42 5.56
N LEU A 89 -5.18 10.74 5.35
CA LEU A 89 -4.58 10.63 4.03
C LEU A 89 -5.44 9.68 3.18
N GLN A 90 -6.03 10.20 2.11
CA GLN A 90 -6.81 9.43 1.14
C GLN A 90 -6.11 9.42 -0.22
N ALA A 91 -5.95 8.23 -0.80
CA ALA A 91 -5.48 8.08 -2.17
C ALA A 91 -6.66 8.29 -3.16
N GLN A 92 -6.46 9.14 -4.17
CA GLN A 92 -7.41 9.47 -5.23
C GLN A 92 -6.87 9.18 -6.64
N PRO A 93 -7.75 8.98 -7.63
CA PRO A 93 -8.95 8.16 -7.56
C PRO A 93 -8.54 6.68 -7.62
N LEU A 94 -9.09 5.88 -6.72
CA LEU A 94 -9.09 4.43 -6.85
C LEU A 94 -9.98 4.09 -8.06
N GLY A 95 -9.39 3.82 -9.22
CA GLY A 95 -10.07 3.22 -10.37
C GLY A 95 -10.87 1.96 -9.95
N PRO A 96 -11.79 1.47 -10.80
CA PRO A 96 -12.62 0.33 -10.44
C PRO A 96 -11.77 -0.87 -10.00
N VAL A 97 -12.16 -1.52 -8.90
CA VAL A 97 -11.54 -2.76 -8.40
C VAL A 97 -11.69 -3.82 -9.50
N ALA A 98 -10.64 -4.05 -10.28
CA ALA A 98 -10.56 -5.23 -11.12
C ALA A 98 -9.80 -6.32 -10.34
N ALA A 99 -10.22 -7.58 -10.47
CA ALA A 99 -9.39 -8.72 -10.08
C ALA A 99 -8.08 -8.70 -10.89
N PRO A 100 -6.97 -9.25 -10.38
CA PRO A 100 -5.71 -9.14 -11.08
C PRO A 100 -5.88 -9.91 -12.38
N PRO A 101 -5.42 -9.38 -13.53
CA PRO A 101 -5.61 -10.04 -14.80
C PRO A 101 -4.93 -11.42 -14.83
N THR A 102 -3.94 -11.63 -13.95
CA THR A 102 -3.24 -12.90 -13.76
C THR A 102 -2.68 -12.99 -12.33
N PRO A 103 -2.55 -14.20 -11.75
CA PRO A 103 -1.85 -14.39 -10.47
C PRO A 103 -0.36 -13.98 -10.52
N VAL A 104 0.21 -13.74 -11.71
CA VAL A 104 1.60 -13.28 -11.86
C VAL A 104 1.75 -11.77 -11.67
N ALA A 105 0.67 -11.01 -11.86
CA ALA A 105 0.66 -9.55 -11.81
C ALA A 105 0.08 -9.03 -10.49
N LEU A 106 0.41 -9.66 -9.35
CA LEU A 106 -0.14 -9.25 -8.05
C LEU A 106 0.12 -7.77 -7.74
N TYR A 107 1.26 -7.22 -8.18
CA TYR A 107 1.64 -5.81 -8.05
C TYR A 107 0.70 -4.84 -8.79
N SER A 108 -0.09 -5.34 -9.74
CA SER A 108 -0.95 -4.51 -10.59
C SER A 108 -2.15 -3.94 -9.85
N LEU A 109 -2.46 -4.38 -8.62
CA LEU A 109 -3.72 -4.00 -7.96
C LEU A 109 -3.61 -3.37 -6.58
N TYR A 110 -2.48 -3.53 -5.90
CA TYR A 110 -2.27 -2.97 -4.57
C TYR A 110 -2.65 -1.48 -4.45
N PRO A 111 -2.47 -0.64 -5.49
CA PRO A 111 -2.93 0.74 -5.45
C PRO A 111 -4.42 0.98 -5.57
N ALA A 112 -5.15 0.10 -6.27
CA ALA A 112 -6.45 0.42 -6.88
C ALA A 112 -7.66 -0.13 -6.12
N ALA A 113 -7.46 -1.00 -5.13
CA ALA A 113 -8.58 -1.67 -4.45
C ALA A 113 -9.14 -0.84 -3.28
N PRO A 114 -10.27 -0.11 -3.40
CA PRO A 114 -10.98 0.43 -2.25
C PRO A 114 -11.26 -0.68 -1.24
N VAL A 115 -10.95 -0.39 0.01
CA VAL A 115 -11.25 -1.26 1.13
C VAL A 115 -12.46 -0.67 1.80
N SER A 116 -13.59 -1.36 1.69
CA SER A 116 -14.75 -0.98 2.49
C SER A 116 -14.40 -1.11 3.97
N GLU A 117 -14.99 -0.25 4.79
CA GLU A 117 -14.77 -0.28 6.24
C GLU A 117 -15.10 -1.66 6.83
N GLN A 118 -16.10 -2.35 6.27
CA GLN A 118 -16.51 -3.70 6.66
C GLN A 118 -15.44 -4.78 6.40
N TYR A 119 -14.66 -4.66 5.32
CA TYR A 119 -13.59 -5.62 4.98
C TYR A 119 -12.19 -5.13 5.39
N ARG A 120 -12.10 -4.00 6.09
CA ARG A 120 -10.84 -3.41 6.51
C ARG A 120 -10.03 -4.34 7.40
N TRP A 121 -10.66 -4.95 8.39
CA TRP A 121 -9.95 -5.83 9.32
C TRP A 121 -9.29 -7.01 8.58
N HIS A 122 -10.01 -7.59 7.60
CA HIS A 122 -9.49 -8.66 6.76
C HIS A 122 -8.29 -8.16 5.95
N ALA A 123 -8.44 -7.05 5.23
CA ALA A 123 -7.36 -6.47 4.44
C ALA A 123 -6.12 -6.14 5.29
N LEU A 124 -6.32 -5.63 6.51
CA LEU A 124 -5.26 -5.35 7.47
C LEU A 124 -4.55 -6.65 7.90
N SER A 125 -5.31 -7.67 8.32
CA SER A 125 -4.75 -8.95 8.78
C SER A 125 -3.98 -9.69 7.67
N THR A 126 -4.53 -9.70 6.46
CA THR A 126 -3.93 -10.38 5.31
C THR A 126 -2.67 -9.66 4.87
N LEU A 127 -2.70 -8.34 4.76
CA LEU A 127 -1.50 -7.60 4.38
C LEU A 127 -0.44 -7.67 5.46
N ALA A 128 -0.79 -7.55 6.74
CA ALA A 128 0.17 -7.65 7.83
C ALA A 128 0.89 -9.00 7.85
N THR A 129 0.23 -10.10 7.49
CA THR A 129 0.85 -11.44 7.47
C THR A 129 1.63 -11.72 6.18
N THR A 130 1.24 -11.11 5.06
CA THR A 130 1.84 -11.36 3.74
C THR A 130 2.82 -10.28 3.27
N TYR A 131 2.98 -9.19 4.03
CA TYR A 131 3.76 -8.01 3.60
C TYR A 131 5.17 -8.37 3.12
N ASP A 132 5.94 -9.06 3.96
CA ASP A 132 7.35 -9.39 3.68
C ASP A 132 7.45 -10.32 2.46
N TYR A 133 6.48 -11.24 2.30
CA TYR A 133 6.40 -12.10 1.12
C TYR A 133 6.14 -11.30 -0.16
N LEU A 134 5.19 -10.36 -0.12
CA LEU A 134 4.86 -9.51 -1.27
C LEU A 134 6.00 -8.55 -1.62
N PHE A 135 6.70 -8.04 -0.61
CA PHE A 135 7.89 -7.23 -0.80
C PHE A 135 9.01 -8.04 -1.47
N ALA A 136 9.25 -9.27 -1.02
CA ALA A 136 10.25 -10.17 -1.61
C ALA A 136 9.95 -10.54 -3.08
N LEU A 137 8.68 -10.52 -3.50
CA LEU A 137 8.29 -10.71 -4.90
C LEU A 137 8.58 -9.49 -5.79
N LEU A 138 8.70 -8.30 -5.20
CA LEU A 138 8.79 -7.02 -5.92
C LEU A 138 9.89 -6.09 -5.37
N PRO A 139 11.12 -6.57 -5.12
CA PRO A 139 12.12 -5.80 -4.39
C PRO A 139 12.56 -4.52 -5.12
N GLN A 140 12.38 -4.47 -6.45
CA GLN A 140 12.76 -3.34 -7.28
C GLN A 140 11.61 -2.35 -7.53
N TYR A 141 10.38 -2.70 -7.14
CA TYR A 141 9.21 -1.82 -7.28
C TYR A 141 8.26 -1.93 -6.08
N PRO A 142 8.68 -1.45 -4.89
CA PRO A 142 7.87 -1.55 -3.68
C PRO A 142 6.76 -0.48 -3.61
N ALA A 143 6.79 0.53 -4.48
CA ALA A 143 5.84 1.65 -4.50
C ALA A 143 4.35 1.24 -4.36
N PRO A 144 3.84 0.24 -5.12
CA PRO A 144 2.44 -0.17 -5.00
C PRO A 144 2.11 -0.74 -3.60
N LEU A 145 3.06 -1.45 -3.00
CA LEU A 145 2.91 -2.04 -1.67
C LEU A 145 2.97 -0.98 -0.57
N HIS A 146 3.85 0.03 -0.71
CA HIS A 146 3.90 1.19 0.18
C HIS A 146 2.59 1.98 0.13
N TRP A 147 2.04 2.22 -1.06
CA TRP A 147 0.75 2.87 -1.22
C TRP A 147 -0.41 2.07 -0.61
N ARG A 148 -0.38 0.74 -0.73
CA ARG A 148 -1.34 -0.10 -0.02
C ARG A 148 -1.19 0.02 1.50
N ALA A 149 0.03 0.01 2.00
CA ALA A 149 0.29 0.17 3.44
C ALA A 149 -0.25 1.52 3.93
N LEU A 150 0.01 2.60 3.20
CA LEU A 150 -0.50 3.94 3.48
C LEU A 150 -2.03 3.95 3.54
N THR A 151 -2.71 3.55 2.46
CA THR A 151 -4.19 3.54 2.39
C THR A 151 -4.86 2.75 3.50
N LEU A 152 -4.23 1.67 4.00
CA LEU A 152 -4.76 0.88 5.10
C LEU A 152 -4.41 1.44 6.48
N ALA A 153 -3.22 2.02 6.63
CA ALA A 153 -2.69 2.49 7.91
C ALA A 153 -3.17 3.90 8.30
N THR A 154 -3.56 4.75 7.33
CA THR A 154 -3.97 6.14 7.56
C THR A 154 -5.48 6.32 7.77
N MET A 155 -6.26 5.25 7.68
CA MET A 155 -7.68 5.26 8.02
C MET A 155 -7.89 5.34 9.54
N HIS A 156 -8.92 6.05 10.00
CA HIS A 156 -9.23 6.28 11.42
C HIS A 156 -9.18 5.00 12.28
N ASN A 157 -8.38 5.00 13.36
CA ASN A 157 -8.33 4.05 14.49
C ASN A 157 -6.88 3.82 14.92
N ALA A 158 -6.28 4.80 15.58
CA ALA A 158 -4.90 4.75 16.07
C ALA A 158 -4.61 3.65 17.13
N GLY A 159 -5.66 3.07 17.71
CA GLY A 159 -5.59 2.00 18.70
C GLY A 159 -5.53 0.58 18.13
N GLU A 160 -5.78 0.38 16.84
CA GLU A 160 -5.74 -0.96 16.23
C GLU A 160 -4.30 -1.43 16.00
N SER A 161 -4.05 -2.72 16.28
CA SER A 161 -2.73 -3.34 16.03
C SER A 161 -2.44 -3.52 14.54
N GLY A 162 -3.46 -3.74 13.70
CA GLY A 162 -3.31 -3.97 12.26
C GLY A 162 -2.58 -2.83 11.52
N PRO A 163 -3.07 -1.57 11.60
CA PRO A 163 -2.42 -0.41 11.00
C PRO A 163 -0.98 -0.23 11.47
N ARG A 164 -0.75 -0.39 12.79
CA ARG A 164 0.58 -0.33 13.39
C ARG A 164 1.52 -1.39 12.81
N ASP A 165 1.07 -2.63 12.70
CA ASP A 165 1.91 -3.76 12.29
C ASP A 165 2.31 -3.63 10.81
N ILE A 166 1.38 -3.21 9.95
CA ILE A 166 1.66 -2.94 8.52
C ILE A 166 2.63 -1.78 8.36
N LEU A 167 2.38 -0.66 9.05
CA LEU A 167 3.24 0.52 8.99
C LEU A 167 4.65 0.20 9.51
N SER A 168 4.75 -0.58 10.59
CA SER A 168 6.04 -1.01 11.13
C SER A 168 6.79 -1.93 10.18
N ARG A 169 6.11 -2.87 9.50
CA ARG A 169 6.74 -3.74 8.49
C ARG A 169 7.24 -2.93 7.30
N ALA A 170 6.39 -2.06 6.77
CA ALA A 170 6.75 -1.19 5.66
C ALA A 170 7.94 -0.27 5.99
N LEU A 171 7.98 0.31 7.21
CA LEU A 171 9.11 1.12 7.66
C LEU A 171 10.40 0.30 7.79
N ARG A 172 10.34 -0.96 8.25
CA ARG A 172 11.53 -1.81 8.36
C ARG A 172 12.18 -2.08 7.00
N GLU A 173 11.38 -2.22 5.94
CA GLU A 173 11.92 -2.40 4.59
C GLU A 173 12.71 -1.17 4.10
N LEU A 174 12.42 0.02 4.63
CA LEU A 174 13.16 1.24 4.31
C LEU A 174 14.50 1.36 5.04
N LEU A 175 14.77 0.53 6.06
CA LEU A 175 16.06 0.52 6.78
C LEU A 175 17.19 -0.10 5.94
N ALA A 176 16.87 -1.01 5.02
CA ALA A 176 17.87 -1.63 4.17
C ALA A 176 18.47 -0.58 3.19
N PRO A 177 19.76 -0.68 2.84
CA PRO A 177 20.35 0.18 1.83
C PRO A 177 19.62 -0.01 0.49
N GLY A 178 19.41 1.09 -0.24
CA GLY A 178 18.60 1.05 -1.45
C GLY A 178 18.59 2.38 -2.20
N PRO A 179 17.76 2.49 -3.25
CA PRO A 179 17.63 3.72 -4.02
C PRO A 179 17.07 4.86 -3.15
N ALA A 180 17.15 6.08 -3.69
CA ALA A 180 16.46 7.22 -3.11
C ALA A 180 14.97 6.95 -2.94
N PHE A 181 14.38 7.51 -1.88
CA PHE A 181 12.96 7.34 -1.59
C PHE A 181 12.12 7.94 -2.71
N ASP A 182 11.19 7.13 -3.18
CA ASP A 182 10.10 7.59 -4.01
C ASP A 182 9.04 8.29 -3.14
N GLU A 183 8.04 8.87 -3.80
CA GLU A 183 6.93 9.55 -3.13
C GLU A 183 6.25 8.69 -2.04
N PRO A 184 5.83 7.43 -2.29
CA PRO A 184 5.19 6.64 -1.26
C PRO A 184 6.12 6.28 -0.10
N ALA A 185 7.42 6.04 -0.32
CA ALA A 185 8.35 5.83 0.78
C ALA A 185 8.49 7.09 1.65
N THR A 186 8.50 8.27 1.02
CA THR A 186 8.56 9.56 1.71
C THR A 186 7.30 9.82 2.53
N LEU A 187 6.12 9.55 1.97
CA LEU A 187 4.84 9.66 2.69
C LEU A 187 4.74 8.64 3.82
N LEU A 188 5.22 7.42 3.61
CA LEU A 188 5.25 6.38 4.63
C LEU A 188 6.11 6.78 5.84
N LEU A 189 7.25 7.42 5.56
CA LEU A 189 8.08 8.03 6.60
C LEU A 189 7.33 9.16 7.34
N ALA A 190 6.69 10.08 6.62
CA ALA A 190 5.94 11.19 7.22
C ALA A 190 4.77 10.72 8.11
N VAL A 191 4.01 9.73 7.63
CA VAL A 191 2.95 9.07 8.41
C VAL A 191 3.53 8.36 9.63
N GLY A 192 4.66 7.65 9.47
CA GLY A 192 5.36 7.00 10.58
C GLY A 192 5.78 7.98 11.70
N LEU A 193 6.32 9.14 11.32
CA LEU A 193 6.75 10.19 12.25
C LEU A 193 5.59 10.85 13.00
N THR A 194 4.43 10.96 12.36
CA THR A 194 3.21 11.58 12.94
C THR A 194 2.29 10.56 13.63
N TYR A 195 2.63 9.28 13.57
CA TYR A 195 1.79 8.21 14.12
C TYR A 195 1.65 8.29 15.64
N GLN A 196 0.47 7.99 16.20
CA GLN A 196 0.22 8.15 17.64
C GLN A 196 1.00 7.16 18.52
N GLN A 197 1.42 6.02 17.98
CA GLN A 197 2.14 5.02 18.77
C GLN A 197 3.65 5.27 18.81
N PRO A 198 4.28 5.30 20.00
CA PRO A 198 5.68 5.67 20.16
C PRO A 198 6.64 4.71 19.45
N GLY A 199 6.33 3.40 19.42
CA GLY A 199 7.18 2.42 18.75
C GLY A 199 7.29 2.63 17.24
N VAL A 200 6.20 3.04 16.59
CA VAL A 200 6.21 3.35 15.15
C VAL A 200 7.00 4.63 14.88
N ARG A 201 6.83 5.66 15.72
CA ARG A 201 7.59 6.91 15.58
C ARG A 201 9.09 6.69 15.77
N ALA A 202 9.49 5.88 16.74
CA ALA A 202 10.89 5.55 16.98
C ALA A 202 11.51 4.86 15.74
N LEU A 203 10.81 3.86 15.19
CA LEU A 203 11.23 3.19 13.96
C LEU A 203 11.31 4.16 12.77
N ALA A 204 10.35 5.08 12.63
CA ALA A 204 10.39 6.09 11.58
C ALA A 204 11.58 7.05 11.73
N LEU A 205 11.96 7.41 12.96
CA LEU A 205 13.18 8.18 13.23
C LEU A 205 14.45 7.42 12.85
N GLU A 206 14.51 6.11 13.11
CA GLU A 206 15.62 5.27 12.66
C GLU A 206 15.73 5.25 11.14
N VAL A 207 14.60 5.07 10.43
CA VAL A 207 14.55 5.15 8.97
C VAL A 207 15.01 6.51 8.46
N LEU A 208 14.59 7.60 9.10
CA LEU A 208 15.02 8.95 8.74
C LEU A 208 16.54 9.10 8.84
N LEU A 209 17.13 8.66 9.96
CA LEU A 209 18.58 8.75 10.18
C LEU A 209 19.35 7.90 9.15
N VAL A 210 18.91 6.67 8.90
CA VAL A 210 19.51 5.79 7.89
C VAL A 210 19.38 6.40 6.49
N ALA A 211 18.24 7.00 6.16
CA ALA A 211 18.03 7.64 4.87
C ALA A 211 18.90 8.88 4.68
N ILE A 212 19.16 9.65 5.75
CA ILE A 212 20.11 10.77 5.73
C ILE A 212 21.53 10.25 5.49
N ASP A 213 21.96 9.24 6.26
CA ASP A 213 23.30 8.66 6.17
C ASP A 213 23.60 8.12 4.76
N HIS A 214 22.61 7.47 4.13
CA HIS A 214 22.74 6.92 2.78
C HIS A 214 22.38 7.93 1.67
N GLY A 215 22.05 9.18 1.99
CA GLY A 215 21.68 10.20 1.00
C GLY A 215 20.43 9.87 0.18
N ARG A 216 19.47 9.15 0.77
CA ARG A 216 18.27 8.62 0.10
C ARG A 216 17.09 9.59 0.10
N LEU A 217 17.16 10.69 0.85
CA LEU A 217 16.11 11.70 0.88
C LEU A 217 16.22 12.66 -0.30
N VAL A 218 15.19 12.71 -1.14
CA VAL A 218 15.12 13.66 -2.25
C VAL A 218 14.47 14.96 -1.76
N SER A 219 15.28 15.98 -1.48
CA SER A 219 14.83 17.28 -0.93
C SER A 219 13.74 17.96 -1.76
N ALA A 220 13.70 17.74 -3.08
CA ALA A 220 12.71 18.35 -3.96
C ALA A 220 11.28 17.83 -3.71
N ALA A 221 11.12 16.58 -3.25
CA ALA A 221 9.82 16.00 -2.94
C ALA A 221 9.25 16.48 -1.60
N LEU A 222 10.12 16.81 -0.64
CA LEU A 222 9.75 17.31 0.69
C LEU A 222 9.24 18.76 0.66
N ALA A 223 9.76 19.60 -0.24
CA ALA A 223 9.39 21.01 -0.34
C ALA A 223 8.08 21.27 -1.11
N THR A 224 7.62 20.30 -1.92
CA THR A 224 6.37 20.41 -2.69
C THR A 224 5.17 19.76 -2.00
N ALA A 225 5.39 18.94 -0.97
CA ALA A 225 4.35 18.20 -0.25
C ALA A 225 3.87 18.88 1.04
N LEU A 226 4.46 20.02 1.41
CA LEU A 226 4.10 20.89 2.54
C LEU A 226 3.64 22.25 2.02
#